data_AF-A0A357TGM7-F1
#
_entry.id   AF-A0A357TGM7-F1
#
_cell.length_a   1.000
_cell.length_b   1.000
_cell.length_c   1.000
_cell.angle_alpha   90.00
_cell.angle_beta   90.00
_cell.angle_gamma   90.00
#
_symmetry.space_group_name_H-M   'P 1'
#
loop_
_entity.id
_entity.type
_entity.pdbx_description
1 polymer ?
#
loop_
_entity_poly.entity_id
_entity_poly.type
_entity_poly.pdbx_seq_one_letter_code
_entity_poly.pdbx_strand_id
1 'polypeptide(L)' 'AAGHLMQHSEIDLVIVGSDRTLGHTGEVANKIGTYTKAVMAKRHAIPFYVAIPLSTIDWELES' A
#
# COMPACT_ATOMS: atom_id res chain seq x y z
N ALA A 1 -0.21 7.08 -15.26
CA ALA A 1 0.83 6.15 -15.75
C ALA A 1 0.86 4.81 -15.00
N ALA A 2 0.83 4.77 -13.66
CA ALA A 2 1.04 3.53 -12.89
C ALA A 2 0.25 2.30 -13.39
N GLY A 3 -1.08 2.39 -13.51
CA GLY A 3 -1.90 1.27 -14.01
C GLY A 3 -1.57 0.86 -15.45
N HIS A 4 -1.16 1.79 -16.30
CA HIS A 4 -0.74 1.49 -17.68
C HIS A 4 0.55 0.66 -17.70
N LEU A 5 1.54 1.02 -16.89
CA LEU A 5 2.79 0.24 -16.77
C LEU A 5 2.54 -1.14 -16.15
N MET A 6 1.65 -1.21 -15.15
CA MET A 6 1.23 -2.48 -14.55
C MET A 6 0.52 -3.38 -15.58
N GLN A 7 -0.32 -2.80 -16.44
CA GLN A 7 -1.00 -3.55 -17.51
C GLN A 7 -0.02 -4.13 -18.53
N HIS A 8 1.08 -3.43 -18.82
CA HIS A 8 2.12 -3.89 -19.76
C HIS A 8 3.15 -4.82 -19.10
N SER A 9 2.93 -5.23 -17.84
CA SER A 9 3.86 -6.08 -17.08
C SER A 9 5.26 -5.46 -16.95
N GLU A 10 5.35 -4.13 -16.94
CA GLU A 10 6.61 -3.40 -16.76
C GLU A 10 6.94 -3.15 -15.27
N ILE A 11 6.10 -3.67 -14.36
CA ILE A 11 6.24 -3.50 -12.92
C ILE A 11 6.13 -4.86 -12.24
N ASP A 12 7.19 -5.27 -11.55
CA ASP A 12 7.24 -6.54 -10.82
C ASP A 12 6.78 -6.42 -9.35
N LEU A 13 6.82 -5.21 -8.79
CA LEU A 13 6.61 -4.96 -7.36
C LEU A 13 6.10 -3.55 -7.11
N VAL A 14 5.19 -3.41 -6.14
CA VAL A 14 4.85 -2.10 -5.57
C VAL A 14 5.28 -2.05 -4.11
N ILE A 15 6.05 -1.04 -3.75
CA ILE A 15 6.37 -0.69 -2.36
C ILE A 15 5.97 0.76 -2.09
N VAL A 16 5.29 0.98 -0.97
CA VAL A 16 4.89 2.32 -0.51
C VAL A 16 5.29 2.51 0.95
N GLY A 17 5.35 3.77 1.40
CA GLY A 17 5.44 4.09 2.82
C GLY A 17 4.08 4.03 3.52
N SER A 18 4.08 4.40 4.80
CA SER A 18 2.90 4.58 5.63
C SER A 18 3.02 5.89 6.42
N ASP A 19 1.93 6.65 6.48
CA ASP A 19 1.82 7.79 7.39
C ASP A 19 1.30 7.33 8.77
N ARG A 20 0.38 6.35 8.79
CA ARG A 20 -0.12 5.66 9.99
C ARG A 20 -0.59 4.24 9.63
N THR A 21 -0.31 3.26 10.49
CA THR A 21 -0.83 1.90 10.35
C THR A 21 -1.55 1.45 11.61
N LEU A 22 -2.77 0.93 11.50
CA LEU A 22 -3.48 0.36 12.65
C LEU A 22 -2.85 -0.98 13.04
N GLY A 23 -2.44 -1.12 14.30
CA GLY A 23 -1.77 -2.32 14.80
C GLY A 23 -2.66 -3.56 14.80
N HIS A 24 -3.96 -3.40 15.07
CA HIS A 24 -4.90 -4.52 15.22
C HIS A 24 -5.36 -5.11 13.88
N THR A 25 -5.59 -4.26 12.88
CA THR A 25 -6.17 -4.64 11.57
C THR A 25 -5.16 -4.59 10.42
N GLY A 26 -4.05 -3.87 10.60
CA GLY A 26 -3.05 -3.65 9.55
C GLY A 26 -3.48 -2.63 8.49
N GLU A 27 -4.55 -1.86 8.73
CA GLU A 27 -4.99 -0.81 7.80
C GLU A 27 -3.94 0.29 7.69
N VAL A 28 -3.65 0.70 6.45
CA VAL A 28 -2.59 1.67 6.16
C VAL A 28 -3.19 2.97 5.65
N ALA A 29 -3.07 4.02 6.46
CA ALA A 29 -3.23 5.39 6.00
C ALA A 29 -1.91 5.89 5.40
N ASN A 30 -1.98 6.44 4.19
CA ASN A 30 -0.84 7.01 3.48
C ASN A 30 -1.33 8.10 2.52
N LYS A 31 -0.40 8.76 1.84
CA LYS A 31 -0.69 9.76 0.81
C LYS A 31 -1.73 9.30 -0.20
N ILE A 32 -2.54 10.25 -0.66
CA ILE A 32 -3.57 10.06 -1.70
C ILE A 32 -3.00 9.33 -2.93
N GLY A 33 -3.79 8.40 -3.47
CA GLY A 33 -3.40 7.53 -4.59
C GLY A 33 -2.76 6.19 -4.18
N THR A 34 -2.41 5.99 -2.91
CA THR A 34 -1.93 4.69 -2.40
C THR A 34 -2.98 3.58 -2.60
N TYR A 35 -4.23 3.86 -2.24
CA TYR A 35 -5.33 2.91 -2.47
C TYR A 35 -5.49 2.57 -3.96
N THR A 36 -5.43 3.58 -4.84
CA THR A 36 -5.49 3.36 -6.29
C THR A 36 -4.37 2.44 -6.77
N LYS A 37 -3.13 2.63 -6.28
CA LYS A 37 -2.00 1.73 -6.59
C LYS A 37 -2.25 0.31 -6.07
N ALA A 38 -2.80 0.14 -4.86
CA ALA A 38 -3.12 -1.16 -4.30
C ALA A 38 -4.18 -1.92 -5.12
N VAL A 39 -5.25 -1.22 -5.53
CA VAL A 39 -6.30 -1.80 -6.38
C VAL A 39 -5.73 -2.21 -7.75
N MET A 40 -4.89 -1.37 -8.36
CA MET A 40 -4.26 -1.69 -9.65
C MET A 40 -3.26 -2.86 -9.51
N ALA A 41 -2.42 -2.85 -8.48
CA ALA A 41 -1.48 -3.94 -8.22
C ALA A 41 -2.21 -5.29 -8.06
N LYS A 42 -3.29 -5.31 -7.25
CA LYS A 42 -4.15 -6.49 -7.11
C LYS A 42 -4.78 -6.92 -8.43
N ARG A 43 -5.29 -5.98 -9.23
CA ARG A 43 -5.90 -6.25 -10.55
C ARG A 43 -4.93 -6.92 -11.53
N HIS A 44 -3.64 -6.56 -11.46
CA HIS A 44 -2.58 -7.06 -12.33
C HIS A 44 -1.71 -8.14 -11.68
N ALA A 45 -2.11 -8.68 -10.53
CA ALA A 45 -1.39 -9.72 -9.78
C ALA A 45 0.06 -9.34 -9.41
N ILE A 46 0.30 -8.05 -9.17
CA ILE A 46 1.60 -7.52 -8.74
C ILE A 46 1.62 -7.48 -7.21
N PRO A 47 2.66 -8.04 -6.56
CA PRO A 47 2.78 -7.98 -5.11
C PRO A 47 2.89 -6.53 -4.62
N PHE A 48 2.15 -6.22 -3.55
CA PHE A 48 2.07 -4.89 -2.96
C PHE A 48 2.52 -4.95 -1.50
N TYR A 49 3.56 -4.20 -1.17
CA TYR A 49 4.14 -4.11 0.17
C TYR A 49 4.08 -2.69 0.71
N VAL A 50 3.98 -2.60 2.04
CA VAL A 50 4.07 -1.36 2.78
C VAL A 50 5.28 -1.43 3.69
N ALA A 51 6.20 -0.49 3.54
CA ALA A 51 7.33 -0.31 4.45
C ALA A 51 6.91 0.58 5.61
N ILE A 52 6.93 0.02 6.82
CA ILE A 52 6.40 0.66 8.03
C ILE A 52 7.47 0.59 9.13
N PRO A 53 7.94 1.71 9.69
CA PRO A 53 8.74 1.67 10.90
C PRO A 53 7.83 1.36 12.11
N LEU A 54 8.34 0.66 13.12
CA LEU A 54 7.55 0.26 14.29
C LEU A 54 6.89 1.46 15.00
N SER A 55 7.51 2.64 14.95
CA SER A 55 6.97 3.89 15.52
C SER A 55 5.71 4.43 14.82
N THR A 56 5.39 3.96 13.61
CA THR A 56 4.20 4.38 12.85
C THR A 56 3.00 3.46 13.10
N ILE A 57 3.20 2.36 13.83
CA ILE A 57 2.12 1.45 14.22
C ILE A 57 1.38 2.07 15.39
N ASP A 58 0.10 2.33 15.17
CA ASP A 58 -0.83 2.87 16.15
C ASP A 58 -1.62 1.71 16.77
N TRP A 59 -1.38 1.46 18.06
CA TRP A 59 -2.05 0.41 18.83
C TRP A 59 -3.28 0.93 19.59
N GLU A 60 -3.49 2.24 19.63
CA GLU A 60 -4.52 2.88 20.45
C GLU A 60 -5.77 3.20 19.64
N LEU A 61 -5.64 3.38 18.32
CA LEU A 61 -6.78 3.59 17.44
C LEU A 61 -7.57 2.29 17.22
N GLU A 62 -8.85 2.33 17.59
CA GLU A 62 -9.84 1.30 17.27
C GLU A 62 -10.52 1.60 15.92
N SER A 63 -10.92 0.53 15.21
CA SER A 63 -11.58 0.58 13.89
C SER A 63 -13.07 0.83 13.97
#